data_AF-A0A2M8ABG3-F1
#
_entry.id   AF-A0A2M8ABG3-F1
#
_cell.length_a   1.000
_cell.length_b   1.000
_cell.length_c   1.000
_cell.angle_alpha   90.00
_cell.angle_beta   90.00
_cell.angle_gamma   90.00
#
_symmetry.space_group_name_H-M   'P 1'
#
loop_
_entity.id
_entity.type
_entity.pdbx_description
1 polymer ?
#
loop_
_entity_poly.entity_id
_entity_poly.type
_entity_poly.pdbx_seq_one_letter_code
_entity_poly.pdbx_strand_id
1 'polypeptide(L)'
;MTIKNKIIEAFEKSNELTAKELISSIGVSKQMVHLVLSELVAKQYLEKLGRAPKTIYRKLKATPLKPNGITLEVKDAEKEFLTKHFLMISDVGNLLEGIEGFQLWCEKRNEPVLKTLQEFIKTKQKYQSFYNNEGIIDGSHKLKTTYGEKIFLDEIYYLDFYAIECFGKTRLGTLLHYAKQGQNKFLMNRMMNEIKDRIINFIKLNEIDAVGFVPPTIRREVQIMKFIQESLNLNFPILEIKKISGIIPIPQKSLSKLDERIKNAENTFAVTEQRKFKKVLLIDDAVGSGSTLNQIAEKIKNKEVAKTVLGLAIVGSFKGFDVITDI
;
A
#
# COMPACT_ATOMS: atom_id res chain seq x y z
N MET A 1 -42.40 7.17 26.54
CA MET A 1 -41.65 7.03 25.28
C MET A 1 -40.19 6.75 25.60
N THR A 2 -39.63 5.63 25.14
CA THR A 2 -38.24 5.25 25.46
C THR A 2 -37.22 6.13 24.73
N ILE A 3 -36.02 6.25 25.27
CA ILE A 3 -34.92 7.04 24.65
C ILE A 3 -34.59 6.49 23.26
N LYS A 4 -34.67 5.16 23.09
CA LYS A 4 -34.52 4.49 21.80
C LYS A 4 -35.53 4.96 20.76
N ASN A 5 -36.81 5.08 21.14
CA ASN A 5 -37.84 5.55 20.22
C ASN A 5 -37.62 7.02 19.83
N LYS A 6 -37.18 7.88 20.76
CA LYS A 6 -36.84 9.27 20.43
C LYS A 6 -35.68 9.39 19.45
N ILE A 7 -34.65 8.54 19.59
CA ILE A 7 -33.51 8.51 18.66
C ILE A 7 -33.96 8.00 17.28
N ILE A 8 -34.78 6.95 17.23
CA ILE A 8 -35.36 6.44 15.99
C ILE A 8 -36.17 7.53 15.27
N GLU A 9 -37.05 8.25 15.98
CA GLU A 9 -37.82 9.37 15.40
C GLU A 9 -36.95 10.51 14.88
N ALA A 10 -35.83 10.79 15.55
CA ALA A 10 -34.87 11.77 15.06
C ALA A 10 -34.30 11.34 13.69
N PHE A 11 -34.01 10.05 13.52
CA PHE A 11 -33.55 9.49 12.24
C PHE A 11 -34.65 9.34 11.17
N GLU A 12 -35.93 9.31 11.57
CA GLU A 12 -37.05 9.42 10.62
C GLU A 12 -37.18 10.84 10.07
N LYS A 13 -36.84 11.87 10.87
CA LYS A 13 -36.88 13.28 10.45
C LYS A 13 -35.61 13.72 9.71
N SER A 14 -34.48 13.10 10.01
CA SER A 14 -33.18 13.45 9.43
C SER A 14 -32.38 12.20 9.17
N ASN A 15 -32.04 11.96 7.90
CA ASN A 15 -31.38 10.72 7.51
C ASN A 15 -29.97 10.57 8.13
N GLU A 16 -29.35 11.67 8.53
CA GLU A 16 -28.00 11.73 9.11
C GLU A 16 -27.98 12.63 10.35
N LEU A 17 -27.39 12.14 11.44
CA LEU A 17 -27.24 12.89 12.68
C LEU A 17 -25.94 12.50 13.40
N THR A 18 -25.31 13.46 14.05
CA THR A 18 -24.20 13.25 14.97
C THR A 18 -24.71 12.94 16.39
N ALA A 19 -23.86 12.31 17.20
CA ALA A 19 -24.17 12.13 18.62
C ALA A 19 -24.41 13.48 19.33
N LYS A 20 -23.73 14.55 18.91
CA LYS A 20 -23.90 15.90 19.47
C LYS A 20 -25.28 16.48 19.18
N GLU A 21 -25.77 16.33 17.94
CA GLU A 21 -27.11 16.77 17.54
C GLU A 21 -28.20 15.98 18.27
N LEU A 22 -28.01 14.67 18.46
CA LEU A 22 -28.94 13.84 19.24
C LEU A 22 -28.97 14.24 20.72
N ILE A 23 -27.81 14.50 21.33
CA ILE A 23 -27.73 14.97 22.72
C ILE A 23 -28.44 16.33 22.86
N SER A 24 -28.19 17.25 21.92
CA SER A 24 -28.77 18.59 21.93
C SER A 24 -30.28 18.61 21.67
N SER A 25 -30.80 17.69 20.85
CA SER A 25 -32.22 17.67 20.46
C SER A 25 -33.10 16.84 21.40
N ILE A 26 -32.55 15.79 22.03
CA ILE A 26 -33.32 14.84 22.85
C ILE A 26 -33.16 15.12 24.36
N GLY A 27 -32.14 15.86 24.78
CA GLY A 27 -31.93 16.26 26.18
C GLY A 27 -31.56 15.10 27.10
N VAL A 28 -30.80 14.12 26.60
CA VAL A 28 -30.41 12.90 27.31
C VAL A 28 -28.90 12.84 27.55
N SER A 29 -28.50 12.04 28.55
CA SER A 29 -27.09 11.88 28.87
C SER A 29 -26.29 11.32 27.70
N LYS A 30 -25.06 11.82 27.55
CA LYS A 30 -24.13 11.40 26.50
C LYS A 30 -23.92 9.88 26.49
N GLN A 31 -23.81 9.26 27.66
CA GLN A 31 -23.62 7.82 27.82
C GLN A 31 -24.79 7.03 27.22
N MET A 32 -26.02 7.47 27.47
CA MET A 32 -27.21 6.78 27.00
C MET A 32 -27.39 6.89 25.48
N VAL A 33 -27.06 8.05 24.89
CA VAL A 33 -27.06 8.22 23.43
C VAL A 33 -26.04 7.29 22.78
N HIS A 34 -24.82 7.21 23.31
CA HIS A 34 -23.81 6.30 22.75
C HIS A 34 -24.18 4.83 22.90
N LEU A 35 -24.81 4.42 24.01
CA LEU A 35 -25.29 3.05 24.22
C LEU A 35 -26.32 2.66 23.15
N VAL A 36 -27.35 3.48 22.97
CA VAL A 36 -28.42 3.22 21.98
C VAL A 36 -27.88 3.26 20.56
N LEU A 37 -27.01 4.22 20.23
CA LEU A 37 -26.38 4.27 18.90
C LEU A 37 -25.54 3.01 18.62
N SER A 38 -24.83 2.50 19.63
CA SER A 38 -24.05 1.26 19.49
C SER A 38 -24.95 0.05 19.28
N GLU A 39 -26.09 -0.01 19.99
CA GLU A 39 -27.12 -1.05 19.80
C GLU A 39 -27.74 -0.97 18.38
N LEU A 40 -28.10 0.22 17.90
CA LEU A 40 -28.72 0.42 16.59
C LEU A 40 -27.75 0.15 15.43
N VAL A 41 -26.45 0.43 15.61
CA VAL A 41 -25.41 0.03 14.66
C VAL A 41 -25.23 -1.48 14.66
N ALA A 42 -25.18 -2.12 15.82
CA ALA A 42 -25.06 -3.58 15.92
C ALA A 42 -26.26 -4.31 15.28
N LYS A 43 -27.46 -3.71 15.35
CA LYS A 43 -28.69 -4.22 14.73
C LYS A 43 -28.86 -3.83 13.26
N GLN A 44 -27.85 -3.24 12.62
CA GLN A 44 -27.90 -2.78 11.22
C GLN A 44 -29.08 -1.83 10.92
N TYR A 45 -29.52 -1.06 11.91
CA TYR A 45 -30.51 0.01 11.72
C TYR A 45 -29.82 1.33 11.32
N LEU A 46 -28.59 1.54 11.82
CA LEU A 46 -27.75 2.68 11.48
C LEU A 46 -26.39 2.22 10.96
N GLU A 47 -25.82 2.98 10.03
CA GLU A 47 -24.40 2.91 9.70
C GLU A 47 -23.64 4.05 10.41
N LYS A 48 -22.44 3.73 10.92
CA LYS A 48 -21.54 4.71 11.54
C LYS A 48 -20.51 5.17 10.51
N LEU A 49 -20.53 6.46 10.19
CA LEU A 49 -19.63 7.09 9.22
C LEU A 49 -18.56 7.91 9.94
N GLY A 50 -17.32 7.79 9.46
CA GLY A 50 -16.18 8.52 9.98
C GLY A 50 -15.65 8.01 11.33
N ARG A 51 -14.65 8.73 11.86
CA ARG A 51 -13.98 8.42 13.14
C ARG A 51 -14.20 9.56 14.14
N ALA A 52 -14.24 9.22 15.42
CA ALA A 52 -14.38 10.22 16.48
C ALA A 52 -13.28 11.28 16.36
N PRO A 53 -13.58 12.58 16.58
CA PRO A 53 -14.87 13.14 17.00
C PRO A 53 -15.86 13.42 15.85
N LYS A 54 -15.45 13.26 14.59
CA LYS A 54 -16.26 13.51 13.39
C LYS A 54 -17.02 12.24 12.98
N THR A 55 -17.90 11.77 13.86
CA THR A 55 -18.77 10.63 13.60
C THR A 55 -20.18 11.10 13.27
N ILE A 56 -20.69 10.66 12.12
CA ILE A 56 -22.08 10.82 11.70
C ILE A 56 -22.71 9.43 11.69
N TYR A 57 -23.95 9.34 12.13
CA TYR A 57 -24.75 8.12 12.02
C TYR A 57 -25.77 8.37 10.92
N ARG A 58 -25.95 7.39 10.02
CA ARG A 58 -26.93 7.46 8.95
C ARG A 58 -27.91 6.31 9.07
N LYS A 59 -29.19 6.57 8.86
CA LYS A 59 -30.20 5.52 8.74
C LYS A 59 -29.89 4.67 7.51
N LEU A 60 -29.77 3.35 7.72
CA LEU A 60 -29.65 2.43 6.61
C LEU A 60 -30.98 2.45 5.85
N LYS A 61 -30.94 2.84 4.56
CA LYS A 61 -32.08 2.61 3.69
C LYS A 61 -32.31 1.11 3.64
N ALA A 62 -33.56 0.68 3.68
CA ALA A 62 -33.93 -0.69 3.36
C ALA A 62 -33.62 -0.94 1.88
N THR A 63 -32.34 -1.07 1.55
CA THR A 63 -31.91 -1.80 0.38
C THR A 63 -32.45 -3.21 0.62
N PRO A 64 -33.17 -3.84 -0.32
CA PRO A 64 -33.45 -5.26 -0.19
C PRO A 64 -32.08 -5.92 -0.01
N LEU A 65 -31.81 -6.38 1.21
CA LEU A 65 -30.87 -7.44 1.43
C LEU A 65 -31.37 -8.51 0.47
N LYS A 66 -30.73 -8.67 -0.68
CA LYS A 66 -30.81 -9.97 -1.34
C LYS A 66 -30.42 -10.93 -0.21
N PRO A 67 -31.29 -11.87 0.19
CA PRO A 67 -30.90 -12.91 1.11
C PRO A 67 -29.98 -13.84 0.33
N ASN A 68 -28.79 -13.38 -0.01
CA ASN A 68 -27.66 -14.23 -0.28
C ASN A 68 -26.86 -14.32 1.03
N GLY A 69 -27.56 -14.70 2.10
CA GLY A 69 -27.04 -15.76 2.96
C GLY A 69 -26.98 -17.06 2.18
N ILE A 70 -26.32 -17.06 1.01
CA ILE A 70 -25.60 -18.24 0.61
C ILE A 70 -24.50 -18.26 1.64
N THR A 71 -24.64 -19.10 2.66
CA THR A 71 -23.50 -19.61 3.39
C THR A 71 -22.64 -20.27 2.31
N LEU A 72 -21.81 -19.47 1.65
CA LEU A 72 -20.86 -19.96 0.68
C LEU A 72 -20.00 -20.90 1.52
N GLU A 73 -20.10 -22.20 1.27
CA GLU A 73 -19.26 -23.21 1.89
C GLU A 73 -17.83 -23.04 1.36
N VAL A 74 -17.22 -21.92 1.73
CA VAL A 74 -15.80 -21.66 1.57
C VAL A 74 -15.12 -22.44 2.67
N LYS A 75 -14.17 -23.30 2.29
CA LYS A 75 -13.43 -24.11 3.25
C LYS A 75 -12.61 -23.20 4.15
N ASP A 76 -12.39 -23.60 5.40
CA ASP A 76 -11.66 -22.76 6.36
C ASP A 76 -10.22 -22.46 5.88
N ALA A 77 -9.58 -23.39 5.19
CA ALA A 77 -8.28 -23.17 4.54
C ALA A 77 -8.31 -22.04 3.49
N GLU A 78 -9.42 -21.89 2.76
CA GLU A 78 -9.58 -20.83 1.76
C GLU A 78 -9.86 -19.48 2.43
N LYS A 79 -10.58 -19.46 3.55
CA LYS A 79 -10.77 -18.25 4.37
C LYS A 79 -9.46 -17.77 4.97
N GLU A 80 -8.63 -18.68 5.47
CA GLU A 80 -7.30 -18.36 5.98
C GLU A 80 -6.40 -17.82 4.87
N PHE A 81 -6.41 -18.47 3.70
CA PHE A 81 -5.70 -18.00 2.51
C PHE A 81 -6.10 -16.57 2.13
N LEU A 82 -7.39 -16.28 2.06
CA LEU A 82 -7.87 -14.93 1.76
C LEU A 82 -7.44 -13.92 2.83
N THR A 83 -7.52 -14.28 4.10
CA THR A 83 -7.13 -13.39 5.21
C THR A 83 -5.67 -12.97 5.08
N LYS A 84 -4.81 -13.91 4.66
CA LYS A 84 -3.38 -13.67 4.45
C LYS A 84 -3.08 -12.87 3.17
N HIS A 85 -3.82 -13.11 2.09
CA HIS A 85 -3.42 -12.65 0.76
C HIS A 85 -4.30 -11.57 0.12
N PHE A 86 -5.49 -11.33 0.67
CA PHE A 86 -6.46 -10.41 0.11
C PHE A 86 -6.77 -9.24 1.06
N LEU A 87 -6.65 -8.04 0.54
CA LEU A 87 -6.93 -6.79 1.23
C LEU A 87 -7.55 -5.80 0.25
N MET A 88 -8.67 -5.22 0.65
CA MET A 88 -9.34 -4.13 -0.05
C MET A 88 -9.55 -2.96 0.90
N ILE A 89 -9.53 -1.75 0.36
CA ILE A 89 -10.12 -0.58 1.03
C ILE A 89 -11.40 -0.23 0.26
N SER A 90 -12.52 -0.15 0.98
CA SER A 90 -13.81 0.22 0.39
C SER A 90 -13.85 1.69 0.00
N ASP A 91 -14.85 2.10 -0.79
CA ASP A 91 -14.97 3.49 -1.27
C ASP A 91 -15.23 4.49 -0.12
N VAL A 92 -15.67 3.98 1.03
CA VAL A 92 -15.87 4.76 2.26
C VAL A 92 -14.65 4.69 3.22
N GLY A 93 -13.56 4.04 2.80
CA GLY A 93 -12.31 3.98 3.55
C GLY A 93 -12.23 2.88 4.61
N ASN A 94 -13.09 1.86 4.55
CA ASN A 94 -13.00 0.71 5.46
C ASN A 94 -11.95 -0.28 4.97
N LEU A 95 -11.12 -0.78 5.89
CA LEU A 95 -10.14 -1.82 5.61
C LEU A 95 -10.81 -3.19 5.70
N LEU A 96 -10.93 -3.88 4.57
CA LEU A 96 -11.63 -5.16 4.46
C LEU A 96 -10.64 -6.27 4.11
N GLU A 97 -10.58 -7.29 4.95
CA GLU A 97 -9.64 -8.40 4.85
C GLU A 97 -10.37 -9.71 4.60
N GLY A 98 -9.67 -10.66 4.00
CA GLY A 98 -10.20 -12.01 3.87
C GLY A 98 -11.46 -12.09 3.00
N ILE A 99 -12.40 -12.92 3.45
CA ILE A 99 -13.62 -13.23 2.71
C ILE A 99 -14.53 -12.01 2.53
N GLU A 100 -14.62 -11.13 3.53
CA GLU A 100 -15.46 -9.93 3.47
C GLU A 100 -14.99 -8.99 2.35
N GLY A 101 -13.69 -8.71 2.30
CA GLY A 101 -13.10 -7.90 1.24
C GLY A 101 -13.24 -8.55 -0.14
N PHE A 102 -13.08 -9.87 -0.21
CA PHE A 102 -13.15 -10.61 -1.47
C PHE A 102 -14.58 -10.66 -2.03
N GLN A 103 -15.58 -10.90 -1.18
CA GLN A 103 -16.99 -10.87 -1.56
C GLN A 103 -17.37 -9.51 -2.13
N LEU A 104 -17.02 -8.42 -1.44
CA LEU A 104 -17.29 -7.08 -1.94
C LEU A 104 -16.59 -6.81 -3.28
N TRP A 105 -15.35 -7.29 -3.46
CA TRP A 105 -14.62 -7.16 -4.72
C TRP A 105 -15.32 -7.87 -5.89
N CYS A 106 -15.87 -9.06 -5.64
CA CYS A 106 -16.63 -9.85 -6.61
C CYS A 106 -17.99 -9.21 -6.91
N GLU A 107 -18.72 -8.76 -5.89
CA GLU A 107 -20.01 -8.08 -6.04
C GLU A 107 -19.90 -6.82 -6.91
N LYS A 108 -18.86 -6.00 -6.67
CA LYS A 108 -18.58 -4.81 -7.48
C LYS A 108 -18.32 -5.10 -8.96
N ARG A 109 -17.91 -6.33 -9.29
CA ARG A 109 -17.61 -6.78 -10.65
C ARG A 109 -18.66 -7.71 -11.22
N ASN A 110 -19.72 -7.99 -10.46
CA ASN A 110 -20.74 -8.97 -10.81
C ASN A 110 -20.16 -10.37 -11.11
N GLU A 111 -19.14 -10.77 -10.35
CA GLU A 111 -18.42 -12.04 -10.52
C GLU A 111 -18.83 -13.09 -9.46
N PRO A 112 -18.86 -14.39 -9.82
CA PRO A 112 -19.24 -15.47 -8.90
C PRO A 112 -18.11 -15.83 -7.90
N VAL A 113 -18.34 -15.56 -6.61
CA VAL A 113 -17.34 -15.67 -5.53
C VAL A 113 -16.52 -16.97 -5.54
N LEU A 114 -17.15 -18.15 -5.57
CA LEU A 114 -16.42 -19.43 -5.49
C LEU A 114 -15.50 -19.67 -6.68
N LYS A 115 -15.99 -19.42 -7.90
CA LYS A 115 -15.19 -19.62 -9.11
C LYS A 115 -14.02 -18.64 -9.12
N THR A 116 -14.28 -17.38 -8.83
CA THR A 116 -13.27 -16.33 -8.76
C THR A 116 -12.23 -16.59 -7.67
N LEU A 117 -12.62 -17.21 -6.54
CA LEU A 117 -11.71 -17.63 -5.48
C LEU A 117 -10.72 -18.69 -5.96
N GLN A 118 -11.20 -19.72 -6.67
CA GLN A 118 -10.32 -20.76 -7.23
C GLN A 118 -9.34 -20.15 -8.25
N GLU A 119 -9.80 -19.23 -9.08
CA GLU A 119 -8.95 -18.49 -10.02
C GLU A 119 -7.92 -17.62 -9.29
N PHE A 120 -8.32 -16.96 -8.20
CA PHE A 120 -7.42 -16.16 -7.37
C PHE A 120 -6.32 -17.01 -6.73
N ILE A 121 -6.68 -18.16 -6.14
CA ILE A 121 -5.73 -19.10 -5.54
C ILE A 121 -4.74 -19.59 -6.61
N LYS A 122 -5.24 -20.05 -7.75
CA LYS A 122 -4.40 -20.51 -8.87
C LYS A 122 -3.45 -19.42 -9.37
N THR A 123 -3.96 -18.20 -9.49
CA THR A 123 -3.14 -17.04 -9.90
C THR A 123 -2.08 -16.76 -8.85
N LYS A 124 -2.41 -16.73 -7.56
CA LYS A 124 -1.42 -16.52 -6.51
C LYS A 124 -0.35 -17.61 -6.47
N GLN A 125 -0.71 -18.88 -6.67
CA GLN A 125 0.25 -19.99 -6.80
C GLN A 125 1.19 -19.80 -7.99
N LYS A 126 0.69 -19.37 -9.15
CA LYS A 126 1.52 -19.01 -10.31
C LYS A 126 2.52 -17.91 -9.96
N TYR A 127 2.13 -16.91 -9.19
CA TYR A 127 3.03 -15.81 -8.82
C TYR A 127 3.98 -16.19 -7.67
N GLN A 128 3.63 -17.21 -6.87
CA GLN A 128 4.47 -17.72 -5.79
C GLN A 128 5.80 -18.30 -6.31
N SER A 129 5.84 -18.81 -7.54
CA SER A 129 7.06 -19.36 -8.15
C SER A 129 8.14 -18.32 -8.43
N PHE A 130 7.80 -17.02 -8.42
CA PHE A 130 8.77 -15.93 -8.57
C PHE A 130 9.46 -15.56 -7.26
N TYR A 131 8.97 -16.07 -6.13
CA TYR A 131 9.57 -15.83 -4.82
C TYR A 131 10.66 -16.85 -4.56
N ASN A 132 11.83 -16.39 -4.16
CA ASN A 132 12.88 -17.24 -3.65
C ASN A 132 12.56 -17.73 -2.22
N ASN A 133 13.47 -18.53 -1.64
CA ASN A 133 13.30 -19.08 -0.30
C ASN A 133 13.23 -18.01 0.81
N GLU A 134 13.78 -16.82 0.56
CA GLU A 134 13.70 -15.66 1.46
C GLU A 134 12.40 -14.85 1.27
N GLY A 135 11.53 -15.34 0.40
CA GLY A 135 10.29 -14.68 0.02
C GLY A 135 10.55 -13.39 -0.75
N ILE A 136 11.58 -13.29 -1.58
CA ILE A 136 11.89 -12.08 -2.37
C ILE A 136 11.85 -12.42 -3.86
N ILE A 137 11.44 -11.45 -4.68
CA ILE A 137 11.36 -11.60 -6.13
C ILE A 137 12.61 -10.99 -6.77
N ASP A 138 13.28 -11.73 -7.65
CA ASP A 138 14.34 -11.18 -8.51
C ASP A 138 13.73 -10.47 -9.73
N GLY A 139 13.95 -9.16 -9.80
CA GLY A 139 13.53 -8.28 -10.89
C GLY A 139 14.63 -7.98 -11.91
N SER A 140 15.83 -8.54 -11.77
CA SER A 140 17.02 -8.19 -12.54
C SER A 140 16.89 -8.51 -14.03
N HIS A 141 16.18 -9.59 -14.38
CA HIS A 141 15.88 -9.91 -15.77
C HIS A 141 15.13 -8.75 -16.46
N LYS A 142 14.14 -8.16 -15.78
CA LYS A 142 13.36 -7.04 -16.32
C LYS A 142 14.22 -5.80 -16.55
N LEU A 143 15.14 -5.52 -15.63
CA LEU A 143 16.07 -4.42 -15.76
C LEU A 143 16.93 -4.57 -17.02
N LYS A 144 17.48 -5.78 -17.24
CA LYS A 144 18.25 -6.18 -18.42
C LYS A 144 17.48 -5.96 -19.72
N THR A 145 16.22 -6.42 -19.77
CA THR A 145 15.37 -6.20 -20.96
C THR A 145 15.05 -4.72 -21.19
N THR A 146 14.96 -3.90 -20.14
CA THR A 146 14.53 -2.49 -20.26
C THR A 146 15.65 -1.55 -20.72
N TYR A 147 16.88 -1.72 -20.23
CA TYR A 147 17.99 -0.79 -20.50
C TYR A 147 19.15 -1.39 -21.29
N GLY A 148 19.14 -2.69 -21.55
CA GLY A 148 20.23 -3.37 -22.27
C GLY A 148 21.58 -3.12 -21.60
N GLU A 149 22.50 -2.49 -22.32
CA GLU A 149 23.87 -2.21 -21.85
C GLU A 149 23.97 -1.02 -20.89
N LYS A 150 22.94 -0.15 -20.79
CA LYS A 150 22.96 1.04 -19.93
C LYS A 150 22.49 0.75 -18.50
N ILE A 151 23.01 -0.31 -17.91
CA ILE A 151 22.63 -0.79 -16.57
C ILE A 151 23.77 -0.59 -15.60
N PHE A 152 23.47 0.15 -14.54
CA PHE A 152 24.41 0.46 -13.46
C PHE A 152 24.03 -0.23 -12.15
N LEU A 153 22.78 -0.63 -11.96
CA LEU A 153 22.40 -1.56 -10.89
C LEU A 153 22.89 -2.96 -11.23
N ASP A 154 23.51 -3.63 -10.27
CA ASP A 154 23.95 -5.01 -10.47
C ASP A 154 22.74 -5.96 -10.43
N GLU A 155 21.84 -5.76 -9.45
CA GLU A 155 20.63 -6.56 -9.29
C GLU A 155 19.49 -5.71 -8.71
N ILE A 156 18.25 -6.13 -8.92
CA ILE A 156 17.07 -5.48 -8.36
C ILE A 156 16.05 -6.48 -7.86
N TYR A 157 15.49 -6.21 -6.69
CA TYR A 157 14.63 -7.11 -5.95
C TYR A 157 13.33 -6.44 -5.51
N TYR A 158 12.26 -7.24 -5.35
CA TYR A 158 10.96 -6.77 -4.86
C TYR A 158 10.46 -7.63 -3.69
N LEU A 159 9.77 -7.00 -2.73
CA LEU A 159 9.11 -7.74 -1.65
C LEU A 159 7.72 -8.28 -2.05
N ASP A 160 7.04 -7.67 -3.01
CA ASP A 160 5.83 -8.23 -3.61
C ASP A 160 5.66 -7.63 -5.01
N PHE A 161 4.73 -8.17 -5.78
CA PHE A 161 4.22 -7.49 -6.94
C PHE A 161 3.29 -6.35 -6.53
N TYR A 162 3.27 -5.26 -7.29
CA TYR A 162 2.32 -4.18 -7.05
C TYR A 162 0.89 -4.64 -7.30
N ALA A 163 0.68 -5.38 -8.38
CA ALA A 163 -0.60 -5.89 -8.83
C ALA A 163 -0.41 -7.22 -9.59
N ILE A 164 -1.46 -8.05 -9.60
CA ILE A 164 -1.48 -9.35 -10.29
C ILE A 164 -2.73 -9.46 -11.19
N GLU A 165 -2.47 -9.63 -12.49
CA GLU A 165 -3.48 -9.91 -13.54
C GLU A 165 -4.79 -9.11 -13.39
N CYS A 166 -5.94 -9.78 -13.37
CA CYS A 166 -7.27 -9.19 -13.24
C CYS A 166 -7.64 -8.81 -11.79
N PHE A 167 -6.92 -9.33 -10.79
CA PHE A 167 -7.25 -9.12 -9.38
C PHE A 167 -6.78 -7.76 -8.84
N GLY A 168 -5.94 -7.06 -9.60
CA GLY A 168 -5.46 -5.73 -9.26
C GLY A 168 -4.36 -5.77 -8.20
N LYS A 169 -4.33 -4.76 -7.33
CA LYS A 169 -3.27 -4.58 -6.33
C LYS A 169 -3.19 -5.77 -5.36
N THR A 170 -1.99 -6.23 -5.05
CA THR A 170 -1.80 -7.25 -4.01
C THR A 170 -2.09 -6.67 -2.63
N ARG A 171 -2.09 -7.52 -1.59
CA ARG A 171 -2.17 -7.04 -0.20
C ARG A 171 -1.12 -5.97 0.11
N LEU A 172 0.16 -6.24 -0.19
CA LEU A 172 1.24 -5.27 0.06
C LEU A 172 1.12 -4.05 -0.86
N GLY A 173 0.73 -4.24 -2.13
CA GLY A 173 0.45 -3.15 -3.07
C GLY A 173 -0.66 -2.22 -2.60
N THR A 174 -1.74 -2.77 -2.04
CA THR A 174 -2.86 -2.03 -1.45
C THR A 174 -2.41 -1.26 -0.20
N LEU A 175 -1.69 -1.92 0.72
CA LEU A 175 -1.13 -1.26 1.91
C LEU A 175 -0.24 -0.08 1.51
N LEU A 176 0.72 -0.30 0.62
CA LEU A 176 1.65 0.73 0.17
C LEU A 176 0.91 1.90 -0.49
N HIS A 177 -0.01 1.61 -1.40
CA HIS A 177 -0.76 2.63 -2.15
C HIS A 177 -1.52 3.56 -1.20
N TYR A 178 -2.32 3.02 -0.29
CA TYR A 178 -3.12 3.82 0.63
C TYR A 178 -2.32 4.42 1.80
N ALA A 179 -1.26 3.75 2.24
CA ALA A 179 -0.31 4.33 3.19
C ALA A 179 0.37 5.59 2.62
N LYS A 180 0.80 5.51 1.35
CA LYS A 180 1.46 6.61 0.63
C LYS A 180 0.49 7.74 0.28
N GLN A 181 -0.65 7.43 -0.34
CA GLN A 181 -1.62 8.43 -0.77
C GLN A 181 -2.30 9.12 0.42
N GLY A 182 -2.76 8.33 1.40
CA GLY A 182 -3.46 8.83 2.57
C GLY A 182 -2.55 9.32 3.70
N GLN A 183 -1.21 9.23 3.54
CA GLN A 183 -0.23 9.54 4.58
C GLN A 183 -0.54 8.85 5.92
N ASN A 184 -1.11 7.64 5.84
CA ASN A 184 -1.77 6.98 6.95
C ASN A 184 -0.77 6.14 7.75
N LYS A 185 -0.31 6.67 8.89
CA LYS A 185 0.65 5.99 9.79
C LYS A 185 0.17 4.62 10.27
N PHE A 186 -1.13 4.39 10.42
CA PHE A 186 -1.64 3.06 10.80
C PHE A 186 -1.35 2.03 9.70
N LEU A 187 -1.61 2.38 8.43
CA LEU A 187 -1.29 1.50 7.31
C LEU A 187 0.23 1.36 7.11
N MET A 188 1.00 2.43 7.34
CA MET A 188 2.46 2.36 7.30
C MET A 188 3.03 1.40 8.35
N ASN A 189 2.53 1.46 9.59
CA ASN A 189 2.93 0.51 10.65
C ASN A 189 2.55 -0.92 10.28
N ARG A 190 1.32 -1.13 9.78
CA ARG A 190 0.87 -2.46 9.35
C ARG A 190 1.74 -3.02 8.24
N MET A 191 2.09 -2.20 7.25
CA MET A 191 3.03 -2.55 6.19
C MET A 191 4.41 -2.91 6.79
N MET A 192 4.96 -2.09 7.67
CA MET A 192 6.27 -2.35 8.30
C MET A 192 6.30 -3.67 9.07
N ASN A 193 5.23 -4.05 9.75
CA ASN A 193 5.14 -5.34 10.43
C ASN A 193 5.22 -6.53 9.44
N GLU A 194 4.81 -6.36 8.18
CA GLU A 194 4.86 -7.42 7.16
C GLU A 194 6.23 -7.49 6.44
N ILE A 195 7.00 -6.40 6.42
CA ILE A 195 8.22 -6.29 5.57
C ILE A 195 9.53 -6.13 6.33
N LYS A 196 9.51 -5.68 7.60
CA LYS A 196 10.71 -5.27 8.33
C LYS A 196 11.77 -6.38 8.38
N ASP A 197 11.37 -7.57 8.82
CA ASP A 197 12.31 -8.69 8.99
C ASP A 197 12.86 -9.16 7.66
N ARG A 198 12.06 -9.11 6.59
CA ARG A 198 12.49 -9.47 5.23
C ARG A 198 13.55 -8.52 4.71
N ILE A 199 13.40 -7.22 4.94
CA ILE A 199 14.41 -6.21 4.58
C ILE A 199 15.70 -6.43 5.38
N ILE A 200 15.60 -6.66 6.69
CA ILE A 200 16.75 -6.89 7.56
C ILE A 200 17.50 -8.16 7.17
N ASN A 201 16.78 -9.25 6.89
CA ASN A 201 17.37 -10.51 6.45
C ASN A 201 18.05 -10.34 5.09
N PHE A 202 17.41 -9.64 4.15
CA PHE A 202 18.02 -9.34 2.85
C PHE A 202 19.33 -8.58 2.99
N ILE A 203 19.38 -7.56 3.85
CA ILE A 203 20.59 -6.77 4.12
C ILE A 203 21.71 -7.66 4.68
N LYS A 204 21.39 -8.57 5.62
CA LYS A 204 22.36 -9.47 6.23
C LYS A 204 22.90 -10.51 5.23
N LEU A 205 22.00 -11.20 4.52
CA LEU A 205 22.35 -12.27 3.58
C LEU A 205 23.18 -11.75 2.41
N ASN A 206 22.95 -10.51 1.98
CA ASN A 206 23.70 -9.89 0.91
C ASN A 206 24.95 -9.15 1.39
N GLU A 207 25.27 -9.13 2.69
CA GLU A 207 26.44 -8.42 3.24
C GLU A 207 26.49 -6.95 2.80
N ILE A 208 25.38 -6.23 3.00
CA ILE A 208 25.28 -4.81 2.63
C ILE A 208 26.05 -3.94 3.62
N ASP A 209 26.90 -3.04 3.11
CA ASP A 209 27.70 -2.12 3.93
C ASP A 209 26.98 -0.80 4.24
N ALA A 210 26.13 -0.34 3.32
CA ALA A 210 25.41 0.92 3.44
C ALA A 210 24.07 0.89 2.69
N VAL A 211 23.11 1.69 3.15
CA VAL A 211 21.79 1.77 2.53
C VAL A 211 21.44 3.20 2.15
N GLY A 212 20.98 3.41 0.93
CA GLY A 212 20.41 4.67 0.47
C GLY A 212 18.90 4.57 0.33
N PHE A 213 18.16 5.47 0.95
CA PHE A 213 16.70 5.58 0.76
C PHE A 213 16.41 6.58 -0.35
N VAL A 214 15.64 6.16 -1.37
CA VAL A 214 15.31 7.02 -2.50
C VAL A 214 14.46 8.21 -2.03
N PRO A 215 14.89 9.46 -2.28
CA PRO A 215 14.14 10.63 -1.84
C PRO A 215 12.78 10.75 -2.55
N PRO A 216 11.75 11.27 -1.86
CA PRO A 216 10.43 11.39 -2.43
C PRO A 216 10.36 12.46 -3.53
N THR A 217 9.60 12.16 -4.59
CA THR A 217 9.43 13.09 -5.72
C THR A 217 8.44 14.22 -5.43
N ILE A 218 7.53 14.06 -4.48
CA ILE A 218 6.46 15.02 -4.17
C ILE A 218 6.51 15.39 -2.69
N ARG A 219 6.34 16.68 -2.36
CA ARG A 219 6.28 17.16 -0.97
C ARG A 219 4.98 16.68 -0.31
N ARG A 220 5.12 16.04 0.85
CA ARG A 220 4.06 15.47 1.70
C ARG A 220 4.47 15.69 3.15
N GLU A 221 3.51 15.76 4.08
CA GLU A 221 3.77 15.90 5.52
C GLU A 221 4.44 14.65 6.09
N VAL A 222 3.95 13.48 5.69
CA VAL A 222 4.51 12.17 6.04
C VAL A 222 5.05 11.50 4.78
N GLN A 223 6.38 11.36 4.73
CA GLN A 223 7.07 10.70 3.63
C GLN A 223 7.29 9.24 3.94
N ILE A 224 6.79 8.35 3.09
CA ILE A 224 6.84 6.91 3.32
C ILE A 224 8.27 6.38 3.42
N MET A 225 9.20 6.85 2.58
CA MET A 225 10.61 6.42 2.65
C MET A 225 11.30 6.85 3.94
N LYS A 226 11.01 8.05 4.44
CA LYS A 226 11.50 8.50 5.75
C LYS A 226 10.91 7.65 6.88
N PHE A 227 9.63 7.33 6.80
CA PHE A 227 8.98 6.44 7.77
C PHE A 227 9.60 5.04 7.78
N ILE A 228 9.88 4.46 6.60
CA ILE A 228 10.54 3.15 6.50
C ILE A 228 11.96 3.23 7.10
N GLN A 229 12.73 4.26 6.75
CA GLN A 229 14.07 4.47 7.31
C GLN A 229 14.05 4.52 8.85
N GLU A 230 13.17 5.32 9.44
CA GLU A 230 13.00 5.44 10.89
C GLU A 230 12.53 4.13 11.53
N SER A 231 11.60 3.41 10.87
CA SER A 231 11.02 2.16 11.40
C SER A 231 11.99 0.98 11.35
N LEU A 232 12.87 0.94 10.34
CA LEU A 232 13.93 -0.04 10.24
C LEU A 232 15.00 0.19 11.32
N ASN A 233 15.22 1.45 11.73
CA ASN A 233 16.15 1.87 12.79
C ASN A 233 17.50 1.15 12.71
N LEU A 234 18.18 1.38 11.59
CA LEU A 234 19.33 0.58 11.18
C LEU A 234 20.61 1.15 11.76
N ASN A 235 21.43 0.31 12.38
CA ASN A 235 22.71 0.70 12.98
C ASN A 235 23.87 0.75 11.96
N PHE A 236 23.59 0.97 10.67
CA PHE A 236 24.59 0.99 9.60
C PHE A 236 24.63 2.35 8.88
N PRO A 237 25.69 2.63 8.13
CA PRO A 237 25.80 3.84 7.32
C PRO A 237 24.61 4.03 6.37
N ILE A 238 23.98 5.20 6.47
CA ILE A 238 22.98 5.65 5.50
C ILE A 238 23.69 6.51 4.45
N LEU A 239 23.54 6.14 3.18
CA LEU A 239 24.04 6.89 2.04
C LEU A 239 23.10 8.06 1.75
N GLU A 240 23.63 9.28 1.81
CA GLU A 240 22.84 10.48 1.57
C GLU A 240 22.59 10.69 0.07
N ILE A 241 21.32 10.63 -0.32
CA ILE A 241 20.85 10.94 -1.67
C ILE A 241 20.06 12.24 -1.58
N LYS A 242 20.55 13.30 -2.22
CA LYS A 242 19.86 14.59 -2.28
C LYS A 242 19.00 14.66 -3.52
N LYS A 243 17.77 15.15 -3.33
CA LYS A 243 16.93 15.54 -4.44
C LYS A 243 17.23 16.99 -4.81
N ILE A 244 17.62 17.20 -6.05
CA ILE A 244 17.75 18.50 -6.69
C ILE A 244 16.45 18.75 -7.46
N SER A 245 15.91 19.96 -7.37
CA SER A 245 14.79 20.37 -8.20
C SER A 245 15.05 21.74 -8.78
N GLY A 246 14.72 21.91 -10.06
CA GLY A 246 14.56 23.24 -10.65
C GLY A 246 13.39 23.99 -9.99
N ILE A 247 13.14 25.21 -10.47
CA ILE A 247 12.11 26.12 -9.94
C ILE A 247 10.73 25.45 -9.91
N ILE A 248 10.41 24.63 -10.93
CA ILE A 248 9.17 23.86 -11.02
C ILE A 248 9.49 22.36 -10.88
N PRO A 249 9.03 21.70 -9.81
CA PRO A 249 9.26 20.27 -9.64
C PRO A 249 8.33 19.46 -10.57
N ILE A 250 8.91 18.69 -11.49
CA ILE A 250 8.16 17.77 -12.36
C ILE A 250 8.15 16.37 -11.72
N PRO A 251 6.97 15.79 -11.44
CA PRO A 251 6.88 14.41 -10.97
C PRO A 251 7.30 13.42 -12.06
N GLN A 252 8.31 12.59 -11.80
CA GLN A 252 8.77 11.58 -12.76
C GLN A 252 7.65 10.65 -13.26
N LYS A 253 6.63 10.39 -12.44
CA LYS A 253 5.49 9.55 -12.78
C LYS A 253 4.55 10.17 -13.83
N SER A 254 4.54 11.49 -14.00
CA SER A 254 3.72 12.15 -15.02
C SER A 254 4.32 12.05 -16.43
N LEU A 255 5.58 11.60 -16.55
CA LEU A 255 6.27 11.43 -17.83
C LEU A 255 5.90 10.08 -18.43
N SER A 256 5.42 10.03 -19.67
CA SER A 256 5.00 8.78 -20.30
C SER A 256 6.15 8.03 -20.98
N LYS A 257 7.17 8.73 -21.46
CA LYS A 257 8.30 8.14 -22.20
C LYS A 257 9.48 7.76 -21.29
N LEU A 258 10.17 6.68 -21.62
CA LEU A 258 11.34 6.20 -20.86
C LEU A 258 12.49 7.23 -20.88
N ASP A 259 12.81 7.80 -22.05
CA ASP A 259 13.89 8.78 -22.19
C ASP A 259 13.65 10.04 -21.36
N GLU A 260 12.40 10.50 -21.29
CA GLU A 260 12.01 11.64 -20.45
C GLU A 260 12.22 11.32 -18.96
N ARG A 261 11.88 10.10 -18.53
CA ARG A 261 12.10 9.63 -17.15
C ARG A 261 13.57 9.50 -16.81
N ILE A 262 14.41 9.06 -17.76
CA ILE A 262 15.86 8.99 -17.61
C ILE A 262 16.42 10.41 -17.41
N LYS A 263 16.13 11.34 -18.34
CA LYS A 263 16.58 12.74 -18.24
C LYS A 263 16.09 13.43 -16.97
N ASN A 264 14.85 13.15 -16.54
CA ASN A 264 14.33 13.69 -15.29
C ASN A 264 15.11 13.16 -14.09
N ALA A 265 15.32 11.84 -13.99
CA ALA A 265 16.08 11.24 -12.89
C ALA A 265 17.54 11.70 -12.85
N GLU A 266 18.19 11.84 -14.02
CA GLU A 266 19.56 12.33 -14.15
C GLU A 266 19.74 13.72 -13.50
N ASN A 267 18.78 14.61 -13.69
CA ASN A 267 18.82 15.99 -13.17
C ASN A 267 18.20 16.16 -11.78
N THR A 268 17.53 15.12 -11.27
CA THR A 268 16.75 15.21 -10.02
C THR A 268 17.50 14.64 -8.81
N PHE A 269 18.46 13.73 -9.00
CA PHE A 269 19.16 13.10 -7.89
C PHE A 269 20.66 13.39 -7.91
N ALA A 270 21.21 13.65 -6.73
CA ALA A 270 22.64 13.79 -6.51
C ALA A 270 23.07 12.96 -5.30
N VAL A 271 24.17 12.25 -5.48
CA VAL A 271 24.83 11.50 -4.41
C VAL A 271 25.92 12.40 -3.84
N THR A 272 25.81 12.80 -2.58
CA THR A 272 26.81 13.68 -1.92
C THR A 272 27.84 12.93 -1.09
N GLU A 273 27.67 11.62 -0.95
CA GLU A 273 28.54 10.73 -0.20
C GLU A 273 29.98 10.73 -0.73
N GLN A 274 30.93 10.67 0.20
CA GLN A 274 32.38 10.64 -0.07
C GLN A 274 33.01 9.34 0.45
N ARG A 275 32.37 8.65 1.39
CA ARG A 275 32.83 7.36 1.89
C ARG A 275 32.74 6.31 0.79
N LYS A 276 33.69 5.38 0.78
CA LYS A 276 33.69 4.24 -0.13
C LYS A 276 33.15 2.99 0.57
N PHE A 277 32.23 2.31 -0.08
CA PHE A 277 31.60 1.07 0.36
C PHE A 277 31.88 -0.04 -0.65
N LYS A 278 31.81 -1.32 -0.26
CA LYS A 278 31.89 -2.42 -1.23
C LYS A 278 30.52 -2.62 -1.87
N LYS A 279 29.48 -2.72 -1.05
CA LYS A 279 28.11 -3.02 -1.49
C LYS A 279 27.09 -2.07 -0.85
N VAL A 280 26.34 -1.38 -1.71
CA VAL A 280 25.26 -0.47 -1.31
C VAL A 280 23.91 -1.05 -1.72
N LEU A 281 22.92 -0.93 -0.83
CA LEU A 281 21.51 -1.20 -1.15
C LEU A 281 20.74 0.09 -1.30
N LEU A 282 20.04 0.26 -2.42
CA LEU A 282 19.08 1.34 -2.62
C LEU A 282 17.67 0.82 -2.34
N ILE A 283 16.94 1.50 -1.44
CA ILE A 283 15.55 1.15 -1.09
C ILE A 283 14.60 2.19 -1.66
N ASP A 284 13.61 1.73 -2.43
CA ASP A 284 12.52 2.54 -2.99
C ASP A 284 11.14 1.99 -2.61
N ASP A 285 10.09 2.79 -2.76
CA ASP A 285 8.74 2.34 -2.47
C ASP A 285 8.18 1.40 -3.55
N ALA A 286 8.29 1.79 -4.82
CA ALA A 286 7.70 1.05 -5.91
C ALA A 286 8.52 1.18 -7.20
N VAL A 287 8.81 0.04 -7.83
CA VAL A 287 9.57 0.00 -9.07
C VAL A 287 8.70 -0.41 -10.25
N GLY A 288 8.56 0.52 -11.20
CA GLY A 288 8.04 0.26 -12.54
C GLY A 288 9.17 -0.12 -13.49
N SER A 289 9.77 0.90 -14.13
CA SER A 289 10.89 0.73 -15.07
C SER A 289 12.26 0.62 -14.40
N GLY A 290 12.41 0.94 -13.12
CA GLY A 290 13.72 0.96 -12.44
C GLY A 290 14.63 2.15 -12.78
N SER A 291 14.14 3.13 -13.55
CA SER A 291 14.96 4.28 -14.02
C SER A 291 15.61 5.07 -12.89
N THR A 292 14.84 5.36 -11.84
CA THR A 292 15.30 6.12 -10.67
C THR A 292 16.47 5.43 -9.98
N LEU A 293 16.32 4.15 -9.66
CA LEU A 293 17.37 3.37 -9.03
C LEU A 293 18.60 3.24 -9.93
N ASN A 294 18.40 3.00 -11.23
CA ASN A 294 19.52 2.86 -12.19
C ASN A 294 20.32 4.15 -12.31
N GLN A 295 19.65 5.31 -12.32
CA GLN A 295 20.30 6.62 -12.38
C GLN A 295 21.04 7.00 -11.10
N ILE A 296 20.50 6.62 -9.93
CA ILE A 296 21.23 6.78 -8.67
C ILE A 296 22.45 5.84 -8.66
N ALA A 297 22.29 4.59 -9.10
CA ALA A 297 23.39 3.62 -9.19
C ALA A 297 24.51 4.09 -10.14
N GLU A 298 24.16 4.68 -11.28
CA GLU A 298 25.11 5.33 -12.20
C GLU A 298 25.95 6.38 -11.48
N LYS A 299 25.31 7.28 -10.73
CA LYS A 299 26.00 8.34 -9.97
C LYS A 299 26.87 7.78 -8.85
N ILE A 300 26.45 6.68 -8.20
CA ILE A 300 27.25 5.99 -7.17
C ILE A 300 28.51 5.38 -7.80
N LYS A 301 28.36 4.66 -8.92
CA LYS A 301 29.47 3.99 -9.62
C LYS A 301 30.45 5.00 -10.23
N ASN A 302 29.95 6.05 -10.90
CA ASN A 302 30.78 7.10 -11.50
C ASN A 302 31.59 7.89 -10.47
N LYS A 303 31.10 7.99 -9.22
CA LYS A 303 31.82 8.60 -8.10
C LYS A 303 32.68 7.62 -7.31
N GLU A 304 32.72 6.35 -7.72
CA GLU A 304 33.40 5.27 -7.00
C GLU A 304 32.99 5.13 -5.52
N VAL A 305 31.75 5.52 -5.20
CA VAL A 305 31.21 5.42 -3.83
C VAL A 305 30.95 3.96 -3.47
N ALA A 306 30.56 3.13 -4.43
CA ALA A 306 30.45 1.69 -4.24
C ALA A 306 30.80 0.90 -5.49
N LYS A 307 31.31 -0.32 -5.29
CA LYS A 307 31.61 -1.27 -6.37
C LYS A 307 30.35 -1.97 -6.86
N THR A 308 29.50 -2.39 -5.90
CA THR A 308 28.24 -3.09 -6.16
C THR A 308 27.07 -2.27 -5.63
N VAL A 309 26.02 -2.12 -6.44
CA VAL A 309 24.79 -1.41 -6.11
C VAL A 309 23.60 -2.31 -6.39
N LEU A 310 22.90 -2.70 -5.33
CA LEU A 310 21.66 -3.48 -5.40
C LEU A 310 20.46 -2.56 -5.21
N GLY A 311 19.34 -2.89 -5.85
CA GLY A 311 18.05 -2.23 -5.63
C GLY A 311 17.08 -3.14 -4.89
N LEU A 312 16.32 -2.60 -3.95
CA LEU A 312 15.18 -3.26 -3.31
C LEU A 312 13.98 -2.32 -3.31
N ALA A 313 12.85 -2.80 -3.80
CA ALA A 313 11.58 -2.07 -3.68
C ALA A 313 10.56 -2.84 -2.86
N ILE A 314 9.68 -2.11 -2.16
CA ILE A 314 8.58 -2.75 -1.43
C ILE A 314 7.67 -3.48 -2.41
N VAL A 315 7.41 -2.89 -3.57
CA VAL A 315 6.66 -3.54 -4.65
C VAL A 315 7.28 -3.30 -6.03
N GLY A 316 7.18 -4.29 -6.91
CA GLY A 316 7.61 -4.19 -8.31
C GLY A 316 6.48 -4.54 -9.29
N SER A 317 6.53 -4.02 -10.52
CA SER A 317 5.56 -4.45 -11.55
C SER A 317 6.00 -5.73 -12.26
N PHE A 318 5.03 -6.64 -12.48
CA PHE A 318 5.23 -7.92 -13.15
C PHE A 318 5.41 -7.78 -14.66
N LYS A 319 4.54 -7.01 -15.33
CA LYS A 319 4.58 -6.83 -16.79
C LYS A 319 5.67 -5.83 -17.18
N GLY A 320 6.25 -6.01 -18.37
CA GLY A 320 7.13 -5.02 -18.99
C GLY A 320 6.45 -3.64 -19.04
N PHE A 321 7.23 -2.57 -18.88
CA PHE A 321 6.82 -1.16 -18.82
C PHE A 321 5.41 -0.88 -18.21
N ASP A 322 5.03 -1.56 -17.13
CA ASP A 322 3.89 -1.11 -16.34
C ASP A 322 4.35 0.09 -15.51
N VAL A 323 3.99 1.28 -15.97
CA VAL A 323 4.10 2.50 -15.18
C VAL A 323 3.13 2.35 -14.01
N ILE A 324 3.66 2.33 -12.78
CA ILE A 324 2.85 2.47 -11.58
C ILE A 324 2.38 3.93 -11.52
N THR A 325 1.27 4.21 -12.20
CA THR A 325 0.70 5.55 -12.48
C THR A 325 0.02 6.20 -11.28
N ASP A 326 -0.05 5.54 -10.13
CA ASP A 326 -0.79 6.07 -9.00
C ASP A 326 0.00 7.20 -8.29
N ILE A 327 -0.64 8.39 -8.29
CA ILE A 327 -0.17 9.75 -7.94
C ILE A 327 0.27 9.89 -6.48
#